data_AF-A0AAW7K156-F1
#
_entry.id   AF-A0AAW7K156-F1
#
_cell.length_a   1.000
_cell.length_b   1.000
_cell.length_c   1.000
_cell.angle_alpha   90.00
_cell.angle_beta   90.00
_cell.angle_gamma   90.00
#
_symmetry.space_group_name_H-M   'P 1'
#
loop_
_entity.id
_entity.type
_entity.pdbx_description
1 polymer ?
#
loop_
_entity_poly.entity_id
_entity_poly.type
_entity_poly.pdbx_seq_one_letter_code
_entity_poly.pdbx_strand_id
1 'polypeptide(L)'
;MKLDKKVNRGLATEAALNGLMQPYGVGKFSFTAAVGGYESEQAIAVGSGYRFNESLAVKTGISTNAGNLEGVVYNVGMIVEW
;
A
#
# COMPACT_ATOMS: atom_id res chain seq x y z
N MET A 1 17.75 -5.13 20.44
CA MET A 1 17.31 -5.02 19.04
C MET A 1 16.06 -4.13 18.93
N LYS A 2 16.21 -2.81 18.81
CA LYS A 2 15.11 -1.90 18.44
C LYS A 2 15.06 -1.67 16.92
N LEU A 3 16.19 -1.87 16.26
CA LEU A 3 16.34 -1.68 14.82
C LEU A 3 15.63 -2.80 14.04
N ASP A 4 15.84 -4.07 14.39
CA ASP A 4 15.17 -5.22 13.76
C ASP A 4 13.66 -5.09 13.80
N LYS A 5 13.09 -4.73 14.95
CA LYS A 5 11.65 -4.51 15.08
C LYS A 5 11.14 -3.40 14.16
N LYS A 6 11.92 -2.32 13.99
CA LYS A 6 11.57 -1.22 13.08
C LYS A 6 11.67 -1.64 11.61
N VAL A 7 12.67 -2.44 11.26
CA VAL A 7 12.86 -3.00 9.91
C VAL A 7 11.72 -3.96 9.59
N ASN A 8 11.42 -4.91 10.47
CA ASN A 8 10.34 -5.89 10.28
C ASN A 8 8.98 -5.21 10.12
N ARG A 9 8.71 -4.16 10.92
CA ARG A 9 7.53 -3.32 10.76
C ARG A 9 7.49 -2.65 9.39
N GLY A 10 8.60 -2.06 8.95
CA GLY A 10 8.72 -1.47 7.62
C GLY A 10 8.39 -2.47 6.51
N LEU A 11 8.99 -3.66 6.57
CA LEU A 11 8.76 -4.73 5.60
C LEU A 11 7.30 -5.22 5.60
N ALA A 12 6.68 -5.38 6.77
CA ALA A 12 5.27 -5.72 6.89
C ALA A 12 4.37 -4.63 6.27
N THR A 13 4.67 -3.35 6.53
CA THR A 13 3.92 -2.22 5.96
C THR A 13 4.06 -2.11 4.45
N GLU A 14 5.25 -2.36 3.90
CA GLU A 14 5.50 -2.39 2.45
C GLU A 14 4.85 -3.58 1.78
N ALA A 15 4.84 -4.75 2.42
CA ALA A 15 4.10 -5.92 1.94
C ALA A 15 2.60 -5.60 1.83
N ALA A 16 2.03 -4.91 2.84
CA ALA A 16 0.65 -4.47 2.81
C ALA A 16 0.40 -3.45 1.67
N LEU A 17 1.28 -2.45 1.49
CA LEU A 17 1.16 -1.45 0.40
C LEU A 17 1.23 -2.09 -0.99
N ASN A 18 2.09 -3.09 -1.17
CA ASN A 18 2.19 -3.82 -2.44
C ASN A 18 0.95 -4.68 -2.71
N GLY A 19 0.26 -5.15 -1.67
CA GLY A 19 -1.02 -5.83 -1.77
C GLY A 19 -2.17 -4.93 -2.24
N LEU A 20 -2.01 -3.60 -2.25
CA LEU A 20 -3.05 -2.69 -2.74
C LEU A 20 -3.27 -2.88 -4.23
N MET A 21 -4.46 -3.39 -4.55
CA MET A 21 -4.90 -3.61 -5.93
C MET A 21 -4.92 -2.31 -6.73
N GLN A 22 -4.79 -2.46 -8.04
CA GLN A 22 -4.80 -1.34 -8.97
C GLN A 22 -6.24 -1.01 -9.40
N PRO A 23 -6.53 0.24 -9.79
CA PRO A 23 -7.83 0.60 -10.35
C PRO A 23 -8.04 -0.06 -11.72
N TYR A 24 -9.04 -0.94 -11.85
CA TYR A 24 -9.31 -1.66 -13.11
C TYR A 24 -10.26 -0.93 -14.07
N GLY A 25 -11.10 -0.01 -13.57
CA GLY A 25 -12.10 0.69 -14.39
C GLY A 25 -11.67 2.08 -14.84
N VAL A 26 -11.70 2.34 -16.15
CA VAL A 26 -11.50 3.71 -16.70
C VAL A 26 -12.59 4.64 -16.19
N GLY A 27 -12.19 5.82 -15.71
CA GLY A 27 -13.09 6.82 -15.15
C GLY A 27 -13.68 6.44 -13.79
N LYS A 28 -13.22 5.34 -13.17
CA LYS A 28 -13.72 4.86 -11.88
C LYS A 28 -12.68 5.05 -10.79
N PHE A 29 -13.13 5.64 -9.69
CA PHE A 29 -12.38 5.63 -8.45
C PHE A 29 -12.42 4.22 -7.85
N SER A 30 -11.26 3.71 -7.43
CA SER A 30 -11.13 2.42 -6.78
C SER A 30 -10.55 2.61 -5.39
N PHE A 31 -11.18 2.00 -4.39
CA PHE A 31 -10.67 1.94 -3.03
C PHE A 31 -10.13 0.55 -2.76
N THR A 32 -8.96 0.45 -2.14
CA THR A 32 -8.28 -0.83 -1.91
C THR A 32 -7.77 -0.89 -0.48
N ALA A 33 -7.80 -2.10 0.08
CA ALA A 33 -7.28 -2.38 1.40
C ALA A 33 -6.52 -3.70 1.32
N ALA A 34 -5.44 -3.80 2.09
CA ALA A 34 -4.59 -4.97 2.13
C ALA A 34 -4.00 -5.13 3.52
N VAL A 35 -3.66 -6.36 3.86
CA VAL A 35 -2.92 -6.69 5.09
C VAL A 35 -1.61 -7.34 4.69
N GLY A 36 -0.55 -7.01 5.40
CA GLY A 36 0.79 -7.52 5.17
C GLY A 36 1.42 -7.94 6.49
N GLY A 37 2.38 -8.86 6.42
CA GLY A 37 3.08 -9.35 7.60
C GLY A 37 4.51 -9.73 7.26
N TYR A 38 5.40 -9.53 8.22
CA TYR A 38 6.79 -9.95 8.13
C TYR A 38 7.30 -10.34 9.52
N GLU A 39 7.86 -11.55 9.62
CA GLU A 39 8.17 -12.21 10.90
C GLU A 39 6.99 -12.16 11.89
N SER A 40 7.18 -11.51 13.06
CA SER A 40 6.16 -11.38 14.10
C SER A 40 5.37 -10.06 14.03
N GLU A 41 5.53 -9.27 12.96
CA GLU A 41 4.89 -7.97 12.80
C GLU A 41 3.83 -8.01 11.68
N GLN A 42 2.70 -7.35 11.93
CA GLN A 42 1.57 -7.23 11.00
C GLN A 42 1.28 -5.76 10.69
N ALA A 43 0.79 -5.49 9.49
CA ALA A 43 0.46 -4.17 9.01
C ALA A 43 -0.82 -4.19 8.18
N ILE A 44 -1.51 -3.06 8.22
CA ILE A 44 -2.69 -2.78 7.43
C ILE A 44 -2.38 -1.65 6.47
N ALA A 45 -2.82 -1.77 5.23
CA ALA A 45 -2.71 -0.75 4.21
C ALA A 45 -4.09 -0.45 3.64
N VAL A 46 -4.31 0.83 3.35
CA VAL A 46 -5.46 1.31 2.60
C VAL A 46 -4.99 2.26 1.52
N GLY A 47 -5.67 2.26 0.40
CA GLY A 47 -5.30 3.08 -0.73
C GLY A 47 -6.47 3.37 -1.62
N SER A 48 -6.21 4.27 -2.54
CA SER A 48 -7.14 4.63 -3.58
C SER A 48 -6.40 4.82 -4.89
N GLY A 49 -7.09 4.52 -5.98
CA GLY A 49 -6.57 4.72 -7.32
C GLY A 49 -7.62 5.26 -8.26
N TYR A 50 -7.15 5.94 -9.29
CA TYR A 50 -7.98 6.44 -10.36
C TYR A 50 -7.31 6.13 -11.70
N ARG A 51 -8.10 5.61 -12.64
CA ARG A 51 -7.65 5.34 -14.00
C ARG A 51 -8.24 6.39 -14.93
N PHE A 52 -7.38 7.28 -15.42
CA PHE A 52 -7.79 8.41 -16.27
C PHE A 52 -8.20 7.92 -17.66
N ASN A 53 -7.45 6.98 -18.22
CA ASN A 53 -7.72 6.33 -19.49
C ASN A 53 -7.11 4.91 -19.46
N GLU A 54 -7.28 4.14 -20.53
CA GLU A 54 -6.72 2.77 -20.60
C GLU A 54 -5.21 2.77 -20.41
N SER A 55 -4.53 3.82 -20.88
CA SER A 55 -3.08 4.00 -20.82
C SER A 55 -2.52 4.64 -19.56
N LEU A 56 -3.32 5.25 -18.68
CA LEU A 56 -2.84 6.04 -17.54
C LEU A 56 -3.67 5.77 -16.29
N ALA A 57 -3.01 5.22 -15.29
CA ALA A 57 -3.58 5.00 -13.96
C ALA A 57 -2.66 5.55 -12.87
N VAL A 58 -3.26 6.07 -11.82
CA VAL A 58 -2.55 6.49 -10.60
C VAL A 58 -3.11 5.76 -9.40
N LYS A 59 -2.25 5.47 -8.44
CA LYS A 59 -2.65 4.93 -7.13
C LYS A 59 -1.84 5.57 -6.03
N THR A 60 -2.45 5.68 -4.88
CA THR A 60 -1.81 6.08 -3.64
C THR A 60 -2.27 5.19 -2.51
N GLY A 61 -1.40 4.94 -1.55
CA GLY A 61 -1.67 4.11 -0.40
C GLY A 61 -0.95 4.61 0.83
N ILE A 62 -1.54 4.31 1.98
CA ILE A 62 -0.93 4.49 3.29
C ILE A 62 -1.01 3.16 4.04
N SER A 63 -0.01 2.89 4.85
CA SER A 63 0.11 1.66 5.62
C SER A 63 0.69 1.93 6.98
N THR A 64 0.26 1.15 7.94
CA THR A 64 0.69 1.29 9.33
C THR A 64 0.66 -0.05 10.03
N ASN A 65 1.41 -0.17 11.13
CA ASN A 65 1.43 -1.36 11.94
C ASN A 65 0.05 -1.60 12.60
N ALA A 66 -0.45 -2.83 12.53
CA ALA A 66 -1.78 -3.18 13.01
C ALA A 66 -1.90 -3.12 14.55
N GLY A 67 -0.78 -3.25 15.28
CA GLY A 67 -0.79 -3.33 16.74
C GLY A 67 -0.66 -1.98 17.46
N ASN A 68 0.16 -1.06 16.92
CA ASN A 68 0.44 0.21 17.61
C ASN A 68 0.33 1.46 16.72
N LEU A 69 -0.08 1.31 15.46
CA LEU A 69 -0.17 2.40 14.47
C LEU A 69 1.12 3.23 14.29
N GLU A 70 2.26 2.72 14.75
CA GLU A 70 3.58 3.32 14.60
C GLU A 70 4.20 2.98 13.24
N GLY A 71 4.97 3.93 12.68
CA GLY A 71 5.70 3.71 11.43
C GLY A 71 4.80 3.77 10.21
N VAL A 72 4.05 4.86 10.08
CA VAL A 72 3.22 5.13 8.90
C VAL A 72 4.11 5.25 7.66
N VAL A 73 3.79 4.47 6.63
CA VAL A 73 4.43 4.51 5.32
C VAL A 73 3.38 4.90 4.29
N TYR A 74 3.77 5.72 3.31
CA TYR A 74 2.89 6.11 2.22
C TYR A 74 3.57 5.86 0.88
N ASN A 75 2.77 5.54 -0.14
CA ASN A 75 3.24 5.42 -1.51
C ASN A 75 2.31 6.15 -2.49
N VAL A 76 2.92 6.58 -3.59
CA VAL A 76 2.23 7.09 -4.77
C VAL A 76 2.90 6.43 -5.96
N GLY A 77 2.10 5.89 -6.88
CA GLY A 77 2.57 5.27 -8.10
C GLY A 77 1.66 5.63 -9.26
N MET A 78 2.25 5.67 -10.45
CA MET A 78 1.52 5.81 -11.70
C MET A 78 2.00 4.77 -12.69
N ILE A 79 1.11 4.34 -13.57
CA ILE A 79 1.40 3.40 -14.64
C ILE A 79 0.96 4.05 -15.94
N VAL A 80 1.86 3.98 -16.93
CA VAL A 80 1.65 4.45 -18.29
C VAL A 80 1.84 3.26 -19.23
N GLU A 81 0.85 2.99 -20.08
CA GLU A 81 0.87 1.92 -21.09
C GLU A 81 0.96 2.57 -22.48
N TRP A 82 1.88 2.12 -23.33
CA TRP A 82 2.12 2.62 -24.70
C TRP A 82 2.04 1.50 -25.73
#